data_AF-A0A3D2R9G6-F1
#
_entry.id   AF-A0A3D2R9G6-F1
#
_cell.length_a   1.000
_cell.length_b   1.000
_cell.length_c   1.000
_cell.angle_alpha   90.00
_cell.angle_beta   90.00
_cell.angle_gamma   90.00
#
_symmetry.space_group_name_H-M   'P 1'
#
loop_
_entity.id
_entity.type
_entity.pdbx_description
1 polymer ?
#
loop_
_entity_poly.entity_id
_entity_poly.type
_entity_poly.pdbx_seq_one_letter_code
_entity_poly.pdbx_strand_id
1 'polypeptide(L)'
;TDSSAQRITLMLPLQLEGFIQDSLALNQQYVQGNRLLRIALDFYTGVLMAQDYAKSYGLDVSLDVLDTQAKKSVVDSLLGVYDFSQSDMVIGPFLPANVLAVAEHLKRSDLPVVSPLSRPNGPVPDNLVQTIPDAASMRRALMDYIKNNKQERKMLFVGDADAPGLAAMRGQWPKVKVLLPREQGYIDPDDILPQL
;
A
#
# COMPACT_ATOMS: atom_id res chain seq x y z
N THR A 1 9.08 13.31 -31.87
CA THR A 1 8.59 12.97 -30.52
C THR A 1 7.91 11.64 -30.66
N ASP A 2 8.47 10.61 -30.03
CA ASP A 2 7.96 9.25 -30.15
C ASP A 2 6.56 9.21 -29.54
N SER A 3 5.54 8.98 -30.37
CA SER A 3 4.13 9.24 -30.06
C SER A 3 3.37 7.96 -29.72
N SER A 4 4.03 6.97 -29.12
CA SER A 4 3.36 5.76 -28.63
C SER A 4 2.78 6.01 -27.24
N ALA A 5 1.48 5.72 -27.10
CA ALA A 5 0.81 5.74 -25.81
C ALA A 5 1.52 4.79 -24.85
N GLN A 6 1.78 5.24 -23.62
CA GLN A 6 2.33 4.43 -22.55
C GLN A 6 1.24 3.45 -22.08
N ARG A 7 1.51 2.15 -22.14
CA ARG A 7 0.58 1.09 -21.76
C ARG A 7 0.86 0.64 -20.33
N ILE A 8 -0.08 0.91 -19.44
CA ILE A 8 0.00 0.51 -18.05
C ILE A 8 -1.03 -0.60 -17.79
N THR A 9 -0.55 -1.75 -17.34
CA THR A 9 -1.42 -2.83 -16.86
C THR A 9 -1.74 -2.61 -15.39
N LEU A 10 -3.01 -2.54 -15.06
CA LEU A 10 -3.51 -2.28 -13.73
C LEU A 10 -4.15 -3.55 -13.15
N MET A 11 -3.54 -4.12 -12.12
CA MET A 11 -4.03 -5.34 -11.46
C MET A 11 -4.76 -4.98 -10.17
N LEU A 12 -6.09 -5.06 -10.17
CA LEU A 12 -6.94 -4.66 -9.03
C LEU A 12 -7.74 -5.83 -8.45
N PRO A 13 -8.03 -5.85 -7.15
CA PRO A 13 -8.96 -6.83 -6.57
C PRO A 13 -10.41 -6.35 -6.71
N LEU A 14 -10.95 -6.32 -7.93
CA LEU A 14 -12.30 -5.82 -8.21
C LEU A 14 -13.39 -6.84 -7.84
N GLN A 15 -13.05 -8.13 -7.77
CA GLN A 15 -13.96 -9.19 -7.33
C GLN A 15 -15.30 -9.13 -8.09
N LEU A 16 -15.22 -8.90 -9.40
CA LEU A 16 -16.39 -8.65 -10.25
C LEU A 16 -17.33 -9.85 -10.31
N GLU A 17 -16.84 -11.06 -9.99
CA GLU A 17 -17.65 -12.27 -9.90
C GLU A 17 -18.75 -12.19 -8.84
N GLY A 18 -18.66 -11.26 -7.88
CA GLY A 18 -19.69 -11.06 -6.86
C GLY A 18 -20.90 -10.24 -7.33
N PHE A 19 -20.83 -9.62 -8.51
CA PHE A 19 -21.94 -8.84 -9.06
C PHE A 19 -23.02 -9.74 -9.65
N ILE A 20 -24.28 -9.42 -9.35
CA ILE A 20 -25.46 -10.13 -9.85
C ILE A 20 -26.06 -9.31 -11.00
N GLN A 21 -26.30 -9.98 -12.12
CA GLN A 21 -26.95 -9.36 -13.27
C GLN A 21 -28.37 -8.89 -12.89
N ASP A 22 -28.76 -7.71 -13.38
CA ASP A 22 -30.09 -7.11 -13.20
C ASP A 22 -30.52 -6.85 -11.74
N SER A 23 -29.58 -6.74 -10.80
CA SER A 23 -29.89 -6.40 -9.40
C SER A 23 -29.09 -5.23 -8.85
N LEU A 24 -29.64 -4.01 -8.99
CA LEU A 24 -29.02 -2.80 -8.44
C LEU A 24 -28.89 -2.84 -6.91
N ALA A 25 -29.95 -3.24 -6.20
CA ALA A 25 -29.96 -3.23 -4.74
C ALA A 25 -28.94 -4.22 -4.14
N LEU A 26 -28.83 -5.43 -4.71
CA LEU A 26 -27.86 -6.42 -4.24
C LEU A 26 -26.42 -5.98 -4.57
N ASN A 27 -26.18 -5.41 -5.75
CA ASN A 27 -24.85 -4.91 -6.13
C ASN A 27 -24.42 -3.71 -5.26
N GLN A 28 -25.35 -2.81 -4.92
CA GLN A 28 -25.07 -1.72 -3.96
C GLN A 28 -24.68 -2.28 -2.60
N GLN A 29 -25.42 -3.26 -2.08
CA GLN A 29 -25.10 -3.92 -0.82
C GLN A 29 -23.74 -4.66 -0.90
N TYR A 30 -23.45 -5.31 -2.02
CA TYR A 30 -22.17 -5.99 -2.24
C TYR A 30 -20.99 -5.01 -2.18
N VAL A 31 -21.05 -3.91 -2.93
CA VAL A 31 -20.02 -2.87 -2.90
C VAL A 31 -19.88 -2.26 -1.50
N GLN A 32 -20.99 -1.94 -0.84
CA GLN A 32 -20.96 -1.37 0.52
C GLN A 32 -20.37 -2.35 1.55
N GLY A 33 -20.68 -3.64 1.45
CA GLY A 33 -20.16 -4.68 2.34
C GLY A 33 -18.71 -5.07 2.07
N ASN A 34 -18.21 -4.86 0.85
CA ASN A 34 -16.89 -5.30 0.45
C ASN A 34 -15.83 -4.19 0.57
N ARG A 35 -15.11 -4.16 1.71
CA ARG A 35 -14.08 -3.14 1.97
C ARG A 35 -12.96 -3.12 0.94
N LEU A 36 -12.48 -4.29 0.51
CA LEU A 36 -11.34 -4.36 -0.41
C LEU A 36 -11.74 -3.85 -1.81
N LEU A 37 -12.92 -4.22 -2.27
CA LEU A 37 -13.50 -3.69 -3.51
C LEU A 37 -13.61 -2.17 -3.46
N ARG A 38 -14.15 -1.59 -2.38
CA ARG A 38 -14.25 -0.12 -2.25
C ARG A 38 -12.88 0.55 -2.37
N ILE A 39 -11.86 0.01 -1.68
CA ILE A 39 -10.48 0.53 -1.79
C ILE A 39 -9.96 0.43 -3.23
N ALA A 40 -10.28 -0.66 -3.94
CA ALA A 40 -9.91 -0.82 -5.35
C ALA A 40 -10.61 0.19 -6.26
N LEU A 41 -11.88 0.48 -6.03
CA LEU A 41 -12.64 1.49 -6.78
C LEU A 41 -12.15 2.91 -6.50
N ASP A 42 -11.85 3.24 -5.25
CA ASP A 42 -11.28 4.53 -4.86
C ASP A 42 -9.91 4.73 -5.53
N PHE A 43 -9.06 3.70 -5.49
CA PHE A 43 -7.76 3.74 -6.16
C PHE A 43 -7.90 3.85 -7.68
N TYR A 44 -8.80 3.08 -8.30
CA TYR A 44 -9.06 3.16 -9.74
C TYR A 44 -9.51 4.57 -10.15
N THR A 45 -10.39 5.19 -9.36
CA THR A 45 -10.79 6.59 -9.56
C THR A 45 -9.58 7.52 -9.52
N GLY A 46 -8.66 7.34 -8.55
CA GLY A 46 -7.40 8.06 -8.50
C GLY A 46 -6.50 7.84 -9.72
N VAL A 47 -6.46 6.62 -10.27
CA VAL A 47 -5.72 6.30 -11.50
C VAL A 47 -6.32 7.03 -12.70
N LEU A 48 -7.65 7.08 -12.84
CA LEU A 48 -8.30 7.83 -13.92
C LEU A 48 -8.00 9.33 -13.83
N MET A 49 -8.02 9.89 -12.62
CA MET A 49 -7.61 11.29 -12.40
C MET A 49 -6.13 11.52 -12.78
N ALA A 50 -5.25 10.57 -12.45
CA ALA A 50 -3.83 10.65 -12.81
C ALA A 50 -3.60 10.50 -14.32
N GLN A 51 -4.40 9.67 -15.01
CA GLN A 51 -4.40 9.52 -16.46
C GLN A 51 -4.80 10.84 -17.15
N ASP A 52 -5.92 11.45 -16.71
CA ASP A 52 -6.36 12.75 -17.23
C ASP A 52 -5.32 13.84 -16.96
N TYR A 53 -4.72 13.82 -15.77
CA TYR A 53 -3.62 14.72 -15.42
C TYR A 53 -2.43 14.52 -16.35
N ALA A 54 -1.96 13.29 -16.57
CA ALA A 54 -0.84 12.99 -17.47
C ALA A 54 -1.12 13.45 -18.91
N LYS A 55 -2.35 13.24 -19.40
CA LYS A 55 -2.80 13.71 -20.71
C LYS A 55 -2.72 15.23 -20.85
N SER A 56 -2.99 15.99 -19.79
CA SER A 56 -2.83 17.45 -19.79
C SER A 56 -1.37 17.90 -19.99
N TYR A 57 -0.38 17.03 -19.72
CA TYR A 57 1.05 17.25 -20.00
C TYR A 57 1.52 16.65 -21.34
N GLY A 58 0.59 16.18 -22.18
CA GLY A 58 0.91 15.57 -23.47
C GLY A 58 1.40 14.12 -23.38
N LEU A 59 1.21 13.46 -22.23
CA LEU A 59 1.49 12.03 -22.06
C LEU A 59 0.21 11.25 -22.32
N ASP A 60 0.17 10.50 -23.42
CA ASP A 60 -0.94 9.58 -23.67
C ASP A 60 -0.72 8.27 -22.92
N VAL A 61 -1.70 7.87 -22.11
CA VAL A 61 -1.63 6.69 -21.25
C VAL A 61 -2.82 5.80 -21.55
N SER A 62 -2.56 4.54 -21.86
CA SER A 62 -3.55 3.49 -22.07
C SER A 62 -3.53 2.53 -20.88
N LEU A 63 -4.70 2.18 -20.37
CA LEU A 63 -4.87 1.33 -19.18
C LEU A 63 -5.52 0.00 -19.55
N ASP A 64 -4.85 -1.10 -19.21
CA ASP A 64 -5.43 -2.44 -19.27
C ASP A 64 -5.73 -2.92 -17.85
N VAL A 65 -7.01 -3.11 -17.50
CA VAL A 65 -7.40 -3.45 -16.13
C VAL A 65 -7.67 -4.94 -15.99
N LEU A 66 -6.95 -5.60 -15.08
CA LEU A 66 -7.07 -7.02 -14.78
C LEU A 66 -7.63 -7.21 -13.36
N ASP A 67 -8.74 -7.96 -13.26
CA ASP A 67 -9.32 -8.32 -11.97
C ASP A 67 -8.61 -9.53 -11.35
N THR A 68 -7.86 -9.27 -10.28
CA THR A 68 -7.15 -10.28 -9.48
C THR A 68 -8.06 -11.03 -8.52
N GLN A 69 -9.30 -10.57 -8.32
CA GLN A 69 -10.28 -11.14 -7.39
C GLN A 69 -9.79 -11.29 -5.94
N ALA A 70 -8.70 -10.60 -5.59
CA ALA A 70 -7.95 -10.81 -4.34
C ALA A 70 -7.44 -12.25 -4.12
N LYS A 71 -7.35 -13.07 -5.17
CA LYS A 71 -6.99 -14.49 -5.08
C LYS A 71 -5.66 -14.76 -5.76
N LYS A 72 -4.75 -15.45 -5.06
CA LYS A 72 -3.45 -15.84 -5.64
C LYS A 72 -3.62 -16.71 -6.89
N SER A 73 -4.55 -17.66 -6.88
CA SER A 73 -4.83 -18.53 -8.03
C SER A 73 -5.26 -17.77 -9.28
N VAL A 74 -6.02 -16.70 -9.12
CA VAL A 74 -6.44 -15.83 -10.25
C VAL A 74 -5.24 -15.05 -10.78
N VAL A 75 -4.38 -14.53 -9.89
CA VAL A 75 -3.13 -13.88 -10.29
C VAL A 75 -2.22 -14.84 -11.05
N ASP A 76 -2.02 -16.07 -10.54
CA ASP A 76 -1.21 -17.09 -11.22
C ASP A 76 -1.80 -17.43 -12.60
N SER A 77 -3.13 -17.47 -12.72
CA SER A 77 -3.81 -17.65 -14.01
C SER A 77 -3.58 -16.48 -14.97
N LEU A 78 -3.74 -15.23 -14.50
CA LEU A 78 -3.51 -14.02 -15.30
C LEU A 78 -2.08 -13.97 -15.84
N LEU A 79 -1.10 -14.30 -15.00
CA LEU A 79 0.32 -14.39 -15.39
C LEU A 79 0.59 -15.44 -16.48
N GLY A 80 -0.26 -16.46 -16.60
CA GLY A 80 -0.14 -17.50 -17.63
C GLY A 80 -0.86 -17.18 -18.95
N VAL A 81 -1.82 -16.26 -18.96
CA VAL A 81 -2.70 -16.03 -20.13
C VAL A 81 -2.64 -14.62 -20.70
N TYR A 82 -2.34 -13.60 -19.90
CA TYR A 82 -2.24 -12.22 -20.36
C TYR A 82 -0.85 -11.95 -20.95
N ASP A 83 -0.80 -11.27 -22.09
CA ASP A 83 0.45 -10.90 -22.74
C ASP A 83 0.97 -9.56 -22.20
N PHE A 84 1.95 -9.62 -21.30
CA PHE A 84 2.60 -8.45 -20.72
C PHE A 84 3.62 -7.79 -21.66
N SER A 85 3.91 -8.34 -22.85
CA SER A 85 4.95 -7.82 -23.76
C SER A 85 4.67 -6.40 -24.25
N GLN A 86 3.41 -5.98 -24.24
CA GLN A 86 2.97 -4.65 -24.64
C GLN A 86 2.84 -3.67 -23.48
N SER A 87 3.03 -4.14 -22.23
CA SER A 87 2.99 -3.28 -21.04
C SER A 87 4.34 -2.58 -20.86
N ASP A 88 4.30 -1.29 -20.56
CA ASP A 88 5.47 -0.51 -20.13
C ASP A 88 5.67 -0.57 -18.61
N MET A 89 4.59 -0.81 -17.87
CA MET A 89 4.60 -0.98 -16.41
C MET A 89 3.36 -1.72 -15.92
N VAL A 90 3.49 -2.42 -14.79
CA VAL A 90 2.35 -2.94 -14.03
C VAL A 90 2.14 -2.13 -12.75
N ILE A 91 0.92 -1.68 -12.49
CA ILE A 91 0.52 -1.12 -11.20
C ILE A 91 -0.35 -2.15 -10.47
N GLY A 92 0.03 -2.46 -9.23
CA GLY A 92 -0.59 -3.51 -8.44
C GLY A 92 0.21 -4.82 -8.50
N PRO A 93 -0.37 -5.92 -7.97
CA PRO A 93 -1.65 -5.99 -7.24
C PRO A 93 -1.58 -5.40 -5.82
N PHE A 94 -2.69 -5.43 -5.09
CA PHE A 94 -2.75 -4.78 -3.76
C PHE A 94 -2.20 -5.63 -2.62
N LEU A 95 -2.32 -6.96 -2.71
CA LEU A 95 -1.96 -7.85 -1.61
C LEU A 95 -0.48 -8.25 -1.66
N PRO A 96 0.28 -8.22 -0.54
CA PRO A 96 1.72 -8.46 -0.53
C PRO A 96 2.16 -9.75 -1.24
N ALA A 97 1.47 -10.86 -1.01
CA ALA A 97 1.80 -12.14 -1.62
C ALA A 97 1.62 -12.13 -3.15
N ASN A 98 0.58 -11.44 -3.63
CA ASN A 98 0.32 -11.31 -5.06
C ASN A 98 1.34 -10.37 -5.72
N VAL A 99 1.78 -9.32 -5.01
CA VAL A 99 2.81 -8.39 -5.49
C VAL A 99 4.11 -9.13 -5.78
N LEU A 100 4.57 -9.97 -4.84
CA LEU A 100 5.77 -10.78 -5.04
C LEU A 100 5.62 -11.74 -6.23
N ALA A 101 4.49 -12.42 -6.34
CA ALA A 101 4.25 -13.36 -7.45
C ALA A 101 4.35 -12.66 -8.82
N VAL A 102 3.74 -11.49 -8.95
CA VAL A 102 3.76 -10.69 -10.18
C VAL A 102 5.17 -10.15 -10.47
N ALA A 103 5.84 -9.55 -9.47
CA ALA A 103 7.18 -9.01 -9.64
C ALA A 103 8.20 -10.08 -10.04
N GLU A 104 8.18 -11.25 -9.39
CA GLU A 104 9.08 -12.37 -9.73
C GLU A 104 8.82 -12.91 -11.15
N HIS A 105 7.56 -13.03 -11.56
CA HIS A 105 7.23 -13.48 -12.91
C HIS A 105 7.75 -12.51 -13.98
N LEU A 106 7.55 -11.20 -13.75
CA LEU A 106 7.89 -10.13 -14.68
C LEU A 106 9.35 -9.68 -14.62
N LYS A 107 10.13 -10.21 -13.67
CA LYS A 107 11.56 -9.91 -13.54
C LYS A 107 12.35 -10.27 -14.80
N ARG A 108 11.96 -11.33 -15.51
CA ARG A 108 12.65 -11.82 -16.71
C ARG A 108 12.55 -10.85 -17.89
N SER A 109 11.48 -10.07 -17.95
CA SER A 109 11.24 -9.06 -18.98
C SER A 109 11.63 -7.65 -18.53
N ASP A 110 12.24 -7.52 -17.34
CA ASP A 110 12.58 -6.24 -16.71
C ASP A 110 11.39 -5.27 -16.64
N LEU A 111 10.17 -5.80 -16.54
CA LEU A 111 8.96 -5.00 -16.53
C LEU A 111 8.75 -4.47 -15.11
N PRO A 112 8.75 -3.13 -14.88
CA PRO A 112 8.55 -2.57 -13.56
C PRO A 112 7.16 -2.88 -13.03
N VAL A 113 7.12 -3.26 -11.75
CA VAL A 113 5.90 -3.49 -10.98
C VAL A 113 5.84 -2.46 -9.86
N VAL A 114 4.78 -1.67 -9.79
CA VAL A 114 4.57 -0.67 -8.75
C VAL A 114 3.54 -1.19 -7.76
N SER A 115 3.95 -1.47 -6.52
CA SER A 115 3.00 -1.84 -5.47
C SER A 115 2.36 -0.60 -4.85
N PRO A 116 1.03 -0.41 -4.98
CA PRO A 116 0.39 0.86 -4.66
C PRO A 116 -0.01 0.99 -3.18
N LEU A 117 -0.29 -0.12 -2.50
CA LEU A 117 -0.92 -0.12 -1.18
C LEU A 117 -0.32 -1.16 -0.21
N SER A 118 0.73 -1.86 -0.63
CA SER A 118 1.39 -2.82 0.24
C SER A 118 2.90 -2.83 0.08
N ARG A 119 3.55 -3.43 1.07
CA ARG A 119 4.97 -3.68 1.09
C ARG A 119 5.18 -5.16 1.41
N PRO A 120 5.61 -6.00 0.47
CA PRO A 120 5.98 -7.35 0.80
C PRO A 120 7.17 -7.40 1.77
N ASN A 121 7.15 -8.40 2.63
CA ASN A 121 8.25 -8.71 3.54
C ASN A 121 9.30 -9.55 2.81
N GLY A 122 10.57 -9.41 3.22
CA GLY A 122 11.67 -10.23 2.71
C GLY A 122 12.40 -9.60 1.51
N PRO A 123 13.17 -10.40 0.76
CA PRO A 123 13.87 -9.95 -0.45
C PRO A 123 12.88 -9.39 -1.46
N VAL A 124 13.19 -8.21 -1.97
CA VAL A 124 12.36 -7.48 -2.94
C VAL A 124 13.01 -7.62 -4.32
N PRO A 125 12.26 -8.05 -5.36
CA PRO A 125 12.75 -8.07 -6.73
C PRO A 125 13.19 -6.67 -7.18
N ASP A 126 14.23 -6.57 -8.00
CA ASP A 126 14.80 -5.29 -8.42
C ASP A 126 13.84 -4.47 -9.32
N ASN A 127 12.90 -5.15 -9.99
CA ASN A 127 11.83 -4.54 -10.77
C ASN A 127 10.61 -4.13 -9.92
N LEU A 128 10.60 -4.34 -8.60
CA LEU A 128 9.50 -3.97 -7.72
C LEU A 128 9.73 -2.60 -7.08
N VAL A 129 8.91 -1.63 -7.47
CA VAL A 129 8.83 -0.31 -6.85
C VAL A 129 7.78 -0.32 -5.75
N GLN A 130 8.19 0.04 -4.53
CA GLN A 130 7.31 0.08 -3.36
C GLN A 130 6.94 1.53 -3.03
N THR A 131 5.66 1.85 -3.07
CA THR A 131 5.16 3.21 -2.75
C THR A 131 5.08 3.47 -1.24
N ILE A 132 5.02 2.41 -0.42
CA ILE A 132 5.03 2.51 1.04
C ILE A 132 6.48 2.45 1.54
N PRO A 133 6.98 3.50 2.22
CA PRO A 133 8.33 3.51 2.78
C PRO A 133 8.54 2.39 3.81
N ASP A 134 9.79 1.99 4.02
CA ASP A 134 10.10 1.01 5.05
C ASP A 134 9.90 1.57 6.47
N ALA A 135 9.73 0.69 7.44
CA ALA A 135 9.48 1.08 8.83
C ALA A 135 10.60 1.92 9.45
N ALA A 136 11.86 1.74 9.03
CA ALA A 136 12.96 2.54 9.53
C ALA A 136 12.93 3.96 8.96
N SER A 137 12.60 4.12 7.68
CA SER A 137 12.42 5.43 7.03
C SER A 137 11.22 6.18 7.61
N MET A 138 10.07 5.51 7.80
CA MET A 138 8.91 6.12 8.47
C MET A 138 9.25 6.55 9.91
N ARG A 139 9.94 5.69 10.66
CA ARG A 139 10.38 6.03 12.02
C ARG A 139 11.32 7.24 12.03
N ARG A 140 12.28 7.30 11.09
CA ARG A 140 13.19 8.45 10.98
C ARG A 140 12.42 9.73 10.71
N ALA A 141 11.51 9.72 9.74
CA ALA A 141 10.67 10.87 9.40
C ALA A 141 9.83 11.33 10.60
N LEU A 142 9.25 10.41 11.37
CA LEU A 142 8.52 10.73 12.60
C LEU A 142 9.42 11.39 13.66
N MET A 143 10.61 10.85 13.88
CA MET A 143 11.55 11.41 14.86
C MET A 143 12.02 12.80 14.44
N ASP A 144 12.32 13.00 13.16
CA ASP A 144 12.71 14.31 12.61
C ASP A 144 11.57 15.32 12.74
N TYR A 145 10.33 14.89 12.46
CA TYR A 145 9.16 15.73 12.65
C TYR A 145 9.01 16.16 14.12
N ILE A 146 9.09 15.23 15.08
CA ILE A 146 9.00 15.56 16.51
C ILE A 146 10.12 16.54 16.88
N LYS A 147 11.36 16.28 16.47
CA LYS A 147 12.52 17.14 16.77
C LYS A 147 12.32 18.58 16.28
N ASN A 148 11.82 18.74 15.06
CA ASN A 148 11.66 20.05 14.42
C ASN A 148 10.41 20.80 14.93
N ASN A 149 9.45 20.10 15.52
CA ASN A 149 8.17 20.68 15.97
C ASN A 149 8.00 20.62 17.50
N LYS A 150 9.04 20.24 18.24
CA LYS A 150 9.00 20.17 19.70
C LYS A 150 8.97 21.57 20.30
N GLN A 151 7.76 22.10 20.47
CA GLN A 151 7.47 23.07 21.52
C GLN A 151 7.66 22.40 22.89
N GLU A 152 7.70 23.15 24.00
CA GLU A 152 7.76 22.60 25.38
C GLU A 152 6.53 21.73 25.73
N ARG A 153 6.45 20.55 25.12
CA ARG A 153 5.37 19.58 25.26
C ARG A 153 5.92 18.36 25.99
N LYS A 154 5.13 17.85 26.94
CA LYS A 154 5.40 16.57 27.57
C LYS A 154 5.25 15.46 26.53
N MET A 155 6.21 14.55 26.49
CA MET A 155 6.22 13.42 25.58
C MET A 155 6.20 12.15 26.42
N LEU A 156 5.40 11.19 25.97
CA LEU A 156 5.21 9.90 26.60
C LEU A 156 5.31 8.84 25.51
N PHE A 157 6.19 7.87 25.69
CA PHE A 157 6.26 6.72 24.80
C PHE A 157 5.35 5.61 25.34
N VAL A 158 4.55 5.03 24.46
CA VAL A 158 3.66 3.91 24.75
C VAL A 158 4.00 2.79 23.78
N GLY A 159 4.37 1.62 24.30
CA GLY A 159 4.64 0.44 23.49
C GLY A 159 5.53 -0.57 24.17
N ASP A 160 5.83 -1.66 23.46
CA ASP A 160 6.56 -2.80 24.01
C ASP A 160 8.02 -2.46 24.34
N ALA A 161 8.59 -3.20 25.29
CA ALA A 161 9.93 -2.94 25.80
C ALA A 161 11.04 -3.17 24.75
N ASP A 162 10.80 -4.05 23.79
CA ASP A 162 11.69 -4.38 22.68
C ASP A 162 11.34 -3.63 21.38
N ALA A 163 10.36 -2.73 21.42
CA ALA A 163 9.93 -1.98 20.24
C ALA A 163 11.11 -1.17 19.66
N PRO A 164 11.46 -1.35 18.37
CA PRO A 164 12.52 -0.58 17.73
C PRO A 164 12.31 0.95 17.78
N GLY A 165 11.05 1.39 17.88
CA GLY A 165 10.67 2.78 18.11
C GLY A 165 11.17 3.33 19.45
N LEU A 166 11.13 2.52 20.51
CA LEU A 166 11.60 2.91 21.85
C LEU A 166 13.11 3.13 21.85
N ALA A 167 13.87 2.24 21.24
CA ALA A 167 15.32 2.38 21.11
C ALA A 167 15.71 3.67 20.38
N ALA A 168 15.05 3.95 19.24
CA ALA A 168 15.32 5.17 18.46
C ALA A 168 14.93 6.44 19.23
N MET A 169 13.80 6.41 19.93
CA MET A 169 13.33 7.52 20.78
C MET A 169 14.31 7.80 21.93
N ARG A 170 14.77 6.76 22.66
CA ARG A 170 15.72 6.89 23.76
C ARG A 170 17.05 7.51 23.33
N GLY A 171 17.51 7.23 22.12
CA GLY A 171 18.71 7.85 21.56
C GLY A 171 18.60 9.37 21.40
N GLN A 172 17.40 9.91 21.19
CA GLN A 172 17.19 11.35 21.02
C GLN A 172 16.64 12.04 22.28
N TRP A 173 15.75 11.38 23.01
CA TRP A 173 15.11 11.93 24.21
C TRP A 173 15.13 10.91 25.36
N PRO A 174 16.30 10.69 25.99
CA PRO A 174 16.47 9.67 27.02
C PRO A 174 15.61 9.89 28.28
N LYS A 175 15.11 11.12 28.48
CA LYS A 175 14.26 11.50 29.63
C LYS A 175 12.77 11.29 29.39
N VAL A 176 12.35 10.91 28.19
CA VAL A 176 10.93 10.62 27.90
C VAL A 176 10.50 9.40 28.69
N LYS A 177 9.37 9.53 29.38
CA LYS A 177 8.80 8.44 30.16
C LYS A 177 8.22 7.39 29.23
N VAL A 178 8.27 6.14 29.68
CA VAL A 178 7.86 4.96 28.91
C VAL A 178 6.76 4.27 29.70
N LEU A 179 5.62 4.03 29.05
CA LEU A 179 4.57 3.15 29.55
C LEU A 179 4.59 1.87 28.73
N LEU A 180 4.74 0.78 29.46
CA LEU A 180 4.66 -0.56 28.91
C LEU A 180 3.22 -1.06 29.07
N PRO A 181 2.59 -1.59 28.02
CA PRO A 181 1.28 -2.20 28.15
C PRO A 181 1.29 -3.38 29.13
N ARG A 182 0.19 -3.55 29.87
CA ARG A 182 -0.12 -4.74 30.67
C ARG A 182 -0.61 -5.86 29.76
N GLU A 183 -1.08 -6.97 30.35
CA GLU A 183 -1.66 -8.08 29.59
C GLU A 183 -2.70 -7.60 28.57
N GLN A 184 -2.68 -8.21 27.39
CA GLN A 184 -3.55 -7.87 26.25
C GLN A 184 -3.37 -6.45 25.69
N GLY A 185 -2.26 -5.77 26.00
CA GLY A 185 -1.98 -4.43 25.48
C GLY A 185 -2.71 -3.31 26.23
N TYR A 186 -3.31 -3.60 27.38
CA TYR A 186 -4.03 -2.62 28.18
C TYR A 186 -3.09 -1.60 28.84
N ILE A 187 -3.45 -0.31 28.81
CA ILE A 187 -2.78 0.73 29.59
C ILE A 187 -3.78 1.33 30.56
N ASP A 188 -3.39 1.32 31.83
CA ASP A 188 -4.17 1.90 32.89
C ASP A 188 -4.08 3.44 32.81
N PRO A 189 -5.20 4.17 32.76
CA PRO A 189 -5.20 5.63 32.80
C PRO A 189 -4.42 6.20 33.99
N ASP A 190 -4.40 5.50 35.13
CA ASP A 190 -3.64 5.91 36.31
C ASP A 190 -2.13 5.83 36.11
N ASP A 191 -1.65 5.03 35.14
CA ASP A 191 -0.24 5.01 34.73
C ASP A 191 0.12 6.21 33.84
N ILE A 192 -0.87 6.85 33.20
CA ILE A 192 -0.71 7.97 32.24
C ILE A 192 -0.75 9.32 32.93
N LEU A 193 -1.76 9.56 33.78
CA LEU A 193 -2.02 10.88 34.37
C LEU A 193 -0.82 11.48 35.13
N PRO A 194 -0.01 10.71 35.89
CA PRO A 194 1.19 11.23 36.55
C PRO A 194 2.34 11.63 35.60
N GLN A 195 2.21 11.30 34.31
CA GLN A 195 3.24 11.54 33.29
C GLN A 195 2.92 12.75 32.40
N LEU A 196 1.66 13.21 32.42
CA LEU A 196 1.18 14.42 31.74
C LEU A 196 1.35 15.67 32.60
#